data_AF-A0A661DUC9-F1
#
_entry.id   AF-A0A661DUC9-F1
#
_cell.length_a   1.000
_cell.length_b   1.000
_cell.length_c   1.000
_cell.angle_alpha   90.00
_cell.angle_beta   90.00
_cell.angle_gamma   90.00
#
_symmetry.space_group_name_H-M   'P 1'
#
loop_
_entity.id
_entity.type
_entity.pdbx_description
1 polymer ?
#
loop_
_entity_poly.entity_id
_entity_poly.type
_entity_poly.pdbx_seq_one_letter_code
_entity_poly.pdbx_strand_id
1 'polypeptide(L)'
;GGTVALPAGQILGDYSTEISLDFCLEVQDVYDANEVDPDEPRYMVIGPKQKRKLMQLIEVTSSDFSNKQALATGYLPDFLGFNWIVSNRLNVPLADQLDCFSFTKKGLGLHVAGDISSRVAERPDMSFAWQVYLMLQMAAVRVEDEHVVHCKLADTVT
;
A
#
# COMPACT_ATOMS: atom_id res chain seq x y z
N GLY A 1 10.57 -10.89 -17.40
CA GLY A 1 10.32 -9.46 -17.63
C GLY A 1 11.57 -8.71 -17.26
N GLY A 2 12.02 -7.78 -18.10
CA GLY A 2 13.09 -6.87 -17.72
C GLY A 2 12.64 -5.99 -16.56
N THR A 3 13.54 -5.65 -15.64
CA THR A 3 13.28 -4.69 -14.58
C THR A 3 13.23 -3.30 -15.20
N VAL A 4 12.02 -2.79 -15.43
CA VAL A 4 11.81 -1.40 -15.82
C VAL A 4 11.79 -0.56 -14.54
N ALA A 5 12.69 0.40 -14.43
CA ALA A 5 12.71 1.33 -13.31
C ALA A 5 11.47 2.23 -13.38
N LEU A 6 10.89 2.54 -12.23
CA LEU A 6 9.81 3.53 -12.14
C LEU A 6 10.38 4.91 -12.53
N PRO A 7 9.64 5.74 -13.29
CA PRO A 7 10.07 7.10 -13.62
C PRO A 7 10.37 7.92 -12.36
N ALA A 8 11.41 8.76 -12.42
CA ALA A 8 11.84 9.53 -11.25
C ALA A 8 10.76 10.48 -10.71
N GLY A 9 9.87 10.99 -11.57
CA GLY A 9 8.74 11.83 -11.16
C GLY A 9 7.64 11.12 -10.37
N GLN A 10 7.68 9.78 -10.32
CA GLN A 10 6.75 8.95 -9.55
C GLN A 10 7.36 8.47 -8.23
N ILE A 11 8.56 8.93 -7.87
CA ILE A 11 9.25 8.59 -6.62
C ILE A 11 9.30 9.83 -5.75
N LEU A 12 8.64 9.77 -4.60
CA LEU A 12 8.60 10.85 -3.62
C LEU A 12 9.33 10.45 -2.34
N GLY A 13 10.03 11.42 -1.75
CA GLY A 13 10.79 11.25 -0.51
C GLY A 13 12.14 10.55 -0.67
N ASP A 14 12.92 10.62 0.39
CA ASP A 14 14.28 10.10 0.50
C ASP A 14 14.54 9.39 1.84
N TYR A 15 13.46 9.01 2.53
CA TYR A 15 13.47 8.46 3.89
C TYR A 15 13.92 9.41 5.00
N SER A 16 14.14 10.70 4.73
CA SER A 16 14.52 11.67 5.77
C SER A 16 13.35 12.16 6.61
N THR A 17 12.13 12.10 6.07
CA THR A 17 10.92 12.65 6.69
C THR A 17 9.90 11.57 7.02
N GLU A 18 9.23 11.75 8.16
CA GLU A 18 8.02 11.00 8.51
C GLU A 18 6.85 11.42 7.62
N ILE A 19 5.78 10.62 7.61
CA ILE A 19 4.56 10.98 6.87
C ILE A 19 3.93 12.25 7.45
N SER A 20 3.61 13.19 6.57
CA SER A 20 2.99 14.48 6.91
C SER A 20 1.79 14.75 6.00
N LEU A 21 0.97 15.74 6.37
CA LEU A 21 -0.15 16.17 5.51
C LEU A 21 0.35 16.75 4.19
N ASP A 22 1.46 17.50 4.23
CA ASP A 22 2.12 18.08 3.07
C ASP A 22 2.60 17.00 2.09
N PHE A 23 3.21 15.92 2.61
CA PHE A 23 3.61 14.78 1.79
C PHE A 23 2.40 14.10 1.11
N CYS A 24 1.25 14.03 1.78
CA CYS A 24 0.04 13.48 1.17
C CYS A 24 -0.51 14.38 0.05
N LEU A 25 -0.35 15.71 0.17
CA LEU A 25 -0.70 16.67 -0.87
C LEU A 25 0.29 16.61 -2.05
N GLU A 26 1.58 16.46 -1.78
CA GLU A 26 2.60 16.25 -2.82
C GLU A 26 2.30 15.00 -3.66
N VAL A 27 1.84 13.93 -3.02
CA VAL A 27 1.37 12.72 -3.73
C VAL A 27 0.17 13.05 -4.63
N GLN A 28 -0.77 13.91 -4.21
CA GLN A 28 -1.88 14.34 -5.06
C GLN A 28 -1.42 15.19 -6.24
N ASP A 29 -0.48 16.13 -6.01
CA ASP A 29 0.08 16.97 -7.06
C ASP A 29 0.71 16.13 -8.17
N VAL A 30 1.36 15.01 -7.84
CA VAL A 30 1.87 14.06 -8.84
C VAL A 30 0.74 13.43 -9.65
N TYR A 31 -0.34 12.97 -9.02
CA TYR A 31 -1.50 12.42 -9.75
C TYR A 31 -2.16 13.46 -10.66
N ASP A 32 -2.28 14.69 -10.18
CA ASP A 32 -2.92 15.78 -10.94
C ASP A 32 -2.01 16.25 -12.09
N ALA A 33 -0.68 16.26 -11.90
CA ALA A 33 0.28 16.51 -12.96
C ALA A 33 0.29 15.42 -14.05
N ASN A 34 -0.11 14.19 -13.69
CA ASN A 34 -0.27 13.08 -14.63
C ASN A 34 -1.67 13.02 -15.28
N GLU A 35 -2.53 14.02 -15.01
CA GLU A 35 -3.91 14.08 -15.52
C GLU A 35 -4.76 12.83 -15.17
N VAL A 36 -4.49 12.22 -14.02
CA VAL A 36 -5.25 11.05 -13.54
C VAL A 36 -6.65 11.47 -13.11
N ASP A 37 -7.67 10.81 -13.65
CA ASP A 37 -9.08 11.11 -13.40
C ASP A 37 -9.39 11.16 -11.88
N PRO A 38 -9.90 12.29 -11.36
CA PRO A 38 -10.24 12.43 -9.95
C PRO A 38 -11.38 11.52 -9.49
N ASP A 39 -12.22 11.00 -10.41
CA ASP A 39 -13.28 10.05 -10.06
C ASP A 39 -12.73 8.64 -9.75
N GLU A 40 -11.47 8.35 -10.11
CA GLU A 40 -10.85 7.07 -9.79
C GLU A 40 -10.46 6.97 -8.31
N PRO A 41 -10.88 5.90 -7.61
CA PRO A 41 -10.48 5.71 -6.22
C PRO A 41 -8.97 5.48 -6.14
N ARG A 42 -8.30 6.40 -5.42
CA ARG A 42 -6.88 6.34 -5.12
C ARG A 42 -6.69 5.54 -3.83
N TYR A 43 -5.77 4.60 -3.83
CA TYR A 43 -5.42 3.77 -2.67
C TYR A 43 -4.01 4.12 -2.20
N MET A 44 -3.81 4.20 -0.89
CA MET A 44 -2.49 4.39 -0.31
C MET A 44 -2.18 3.29 0.70
N VAL A 45 -1.06 2.61 0.51
CA VAL A 45 -0.61 1.52 1.38
C VAL A 45 0.50 2.03 2.28
N ILE A 46 0.25 2.00 3.58
CA ILE A 46 1.14 2.53 4.61
C ILE A 46 1.45 1.50 5.69
N GLY A 47 2.55 1.70 6.39
CA GLY A 47 2.89 0.94 7.58
C GLY A 47 2.12 1.40 8.84
N PRO A 48 2.21 0.61 9.92
CA PRO A 48 1.52 0.89 11.17
C PRO A 48 2.05 2.13 11.90
N LYS A 49 3.36 2.44 11.79
CA LYS A 49 3.97 3.63 12.38
C LYS A 49 3.49 4.91 11.68
N GLN A 50 3.43 4.89 10.36
CA GLN A 50 2.93 5.98 9.53
C GLN A 50 1.45 6.26 9.84
N LYS A 51 0.64 5.21 10.00
CA LYS A 51 -0.74 5.36 10.46
C LYS A 51 -0.82 6.06 11.82
N ARG A 52 0.03 5.68 12.78
CA ARG A 52 0.06 6.33 14.11
C ARG A 52 0.37 7.82 13.99
N LYS A 53 1.38 8.19 13.18
CA LYS A 53 1.74 9.58 12.94
C LYS A 53 0.61 10.37 12.28
N LEU A 54 -0.05 9.78 11.27
CA LEU A 54 -1.23 10.37 10.64
C LEU A 54 -2.37 10.61 11.63
N MET A 55 -2.68 9.63 12.50
CA MET A 55 -3.72 9.82 13.52
C MET A 55 -3.41 10.98 14.48
N GLN A 56 -2.14 11.18 14.85
CA GLN A 56 -1.72 12.33 15.66
C GLN A 56 -1.86 13.66 14.91
N LEU A 57 -1.51 13.70 13.63
CA LEU A 57 -1.65 14.90 12.78
C LEU A 57 -3.12 15.31 12.62
N ILE A 58 -4.01 14.34 12.42
CA ILE A 58 -5.46 14.55 12.27
C ILE A 58 -6.07 15.06 13.59
N GLU A 59 -5.58 14.59 14.75
CA GLU A 59 -6.03 15.05 16.07
C GLU A 59 -5.70 16.53 16.31
N VAL A 60 -4.52 17.00 15.88
CA VAL A 60 -4.07 18.37 16.13
C VAL A 60 -4.76 19.39 15.23
N THR A 61 -5.24 18.97 14.05
CA THR A 61 -5.72 19.88 13.01
C THR A 61 -7.24 20.04 12.93
N SER A 62 -8.03 19.30 13.72
CA SER A 62 -9.49 19.31 13.50
C SER A 62 -10.36 19.15 14.75
N SER A 63 -11.34 20.05 14.83
CA SER A 63 -12.32 20.24 15.90
C SER A 63 -13.60 19.38 15.78
N ASP A 64 -13.73 18.50 14.77
CA ASP A 64 -15.02 17.95 14.35
C ASP A 64 -15.23 16.43 14.49
N PHE A 65 -16.51 16.05 14.50
CA PHE A 65 -17.08 14.76 14.94
C PHE A 65 -16.54 13.52 14.20
N SER A 66 -16.12 13.66 12.93
CA SER A 66 -15.60 12.56 12.10
C SER A 66 -14.29 11.95 12.63
N ASN A 67 -13.43 12.76 13.25
CA ASN A 67 -12.17 12.28 13.82
C ASN A 67 -12.35 11.53 15.14
N LYS A 68 -13.41 11.83 15.89
CA LYS A 68 -13.75 11.08 17.11
C LYS A 68 -14.16 9.64 16.79
N GLN A 69 -14.76 9.39 15.63
CA GLN A 69 -15.12 8.03 15.19
C GLN A 69 -13.90 7.25 14.69
N ALA A 70 -12.95 7.92 14.03
CA ALA A 70 -11.67 7.33 13.62
C ALA A 70 -10.86 6.83 14.83
N LEU A 71 -10.74 7.64 15.89
CA LEU A 71 -10.05 7.26 17.12
C LEU A 71 -10.78 6.13 17.88
N ALA A 72 -12.13 6.17 17.91
CA ALA A 72 -12.92 5.15 18.60
C ALA A 72 -12.87 3.77 17.91
N THR A 73 -12.74 3.75 16.58
CA THR A 73 -12.70 2.51 15.80
C THR A 73 -11.26 2.05 15.52
N GLY A 74 -10.27 2.92 15.69
CA GLY A 74 -8.89 2.67 15.29
C GLY A 74 -8.73 2.51 13.79
N TYR A 75 -9.74 2.85 12.98
CA TYR A 75 -9.70 2.85 11.53
C TYR A 75 -9.42 4.26 11.01
N LEU A 76 -8.61 4.35 9.95
CA LEU A 76 -8.28 5.64 9.33
C LEU A 76 -9.38 5.95 8.32
N PRO A 77 -10.21 6.99 8.52
CA PRO A 77 -11.29 7.30 7.60
C PRO A 77 -10.72 7.71 6.24
N ASP A 78 -11.55 7.63 5.20
CA ASP A 78 -11.16 8.14 3.89
C ASP A 78 -10.90 9.65 4.03
N PHE A 79 -9.63 10.04 3.88
CA PHE A 79 -9.18 11.42 4.01
C PHE A 79 -8.26 11.77 2.84
N LEU A 80 -8.31 13.02 2.38
CA LEU A 80 -7.60 13.50 1.18
C LEU A 80 -7.87 12.63 -0.06
N GLY A 81 -9.09 12.11 -0.24
CA GLY A 81 -9.46 11.32 -1.42
C GLY A 81 -8.73 9.97 -1.54
N PHE A 82 -8.00 9.54 -0.51
CA PHE A 82 -7.34 8.24 -0.47
C PHE A 82 -8.09 7.24 0.40
N ASN A 83 -8.14 6.01 -0.10
CA ASN A 83 -8.53 4.82 0.66
C ASN A 83 -7.28 4.25 1.33
N TRP A 84 -7.24 4.25 2.66
CA TRP A 84 -6.04 3.92 3.42
C TRP A 84 -5.97 2.43 3.76
N ILE A 85 -4.88 1.79 3.35
CA ILE A 85 -4.60 0.37 3.59
C ILE A 85 -3.36 0.25 4.48
N VAL A 86 -3.48 -0.45 5.60
CA VAL A 86 -2.35 -0.71 6.50
C VAL A 86 -1.76 -2.08 6.22
N SER A 87 -0.45 -2.15 5.98
CA SER A 87 0.24 -3.41 5.71
C SER A 87 1.60 -3.49 6.40
N ASN A 88 1.90 -4.67 6.95
CA ASN A 88 3.23 -5.02 7.48
C ASN A 88 4.10 -5.77 6.46
N ARG A 89 3.62 -5.92 5.22
CA ARG A 89 4.32 -6.65 4.14
C ARG A 89 5.03 -5.72 3.15
N LEU A 90 5.22 -4.46 3.55
CA LEU A 90 5.93 -3.45 2.75
C LEU A 90 7.44 -3.71 2.80
N ASN A 91 8.17 -3.19 1.80
CA ASN A 91 9.62 -3.34 1.74
C ASN A 91 10.28 -2.42 2.77
N VAL A 92 11.24 -2.97 3.52
CA VAL A 92 12.04 -2.26 4.52
C VAL A 92 13.49 -2.28 4.02
N PRO A 93 13.92 -1.26 3.24
CA PRO A 93 15.24 -1.28 2.63
C PRO A 93 16.36 -1.22 3.67
N LEU A 94 16.18 -0.43 4.73
CA LEU A 94 17.10 -0.28 5.86
C LEU A 94 16.33 -0.04 7.17
N ALA A 95 17.07 0.00 8.28
CA ALA A 95 16.52 0.43 9.57
C ALA A 95 15.87 1.81 9.43
N ASP A 96 14.68 1.97 10.01
CA ASP A 96 13.90 3.21 10.00
C ASP A 96 13.52 3.71 8.59
N GLN A 97 13.51 2.85 7.59
CA GLN A 97 13.06 3.17 6.23
C GLN A 97 11.89 2.27 5.82
N LEU A 98 10.84 2.85 5.24
CA LEU A 98 9.71 2.10 4.71
C LEU A 98 9.36 2.58 3.31
N ASP A 99 9.24 1.62 2.40
CA ASP A 99 8.68 1.86 1.06
C ASP A 99 7.17 1.71 1.12
N CYS A 100 6.48 2.86 1.19
CA CYS A 100 5.04 2.95 0.98
C CYS A 100 4.76 3.19 -0.51
N PHE A 101 3.52 3.00 -0.94
CA PHE A 101 3.13 3.35 -2.30
C PHE A 101 1.65 3.71 -2.37
N SER A 102 1.31 4.52 -3.35
CA SER A 102 -0.08 4.80 -3.72
C SER A 102 -0.31 4.33 -5.14
N PHE A 103 -1.55 3.95 -5.42
CA PHE A 103 -1.97 3.51 -6.74
C PHE A 103 -3.45 3.73 -6.97
N THR A 104 -3.85 3.84 -8.24
CA THR A 104 -5.25 3.68 -8.66
C THR A 104 -5.52 2.27 -9.16
N LYS A 105 -6.79 1.90 -9.30
CA LYS A 105 -7.20 0.57 -9.78
C LYS A 105 -6.60 0.21 -11.15
N LYS A 106 -6.28 1.18 -12.01
CA LYS A 106 -5.67 0.95 -13.33
C LYS A 106 -4.15 0.77 -13.28
N GLY A 107 -3.47 1.32 -12.27
CA GLY A 107 -2.01 1.28 -12.17
C GLY A 107 -1.41 -0.10 -11.87
N LEU A 108 -2.15 -0.98 -11.17
CA LEU A 108 -1.68 -2.32 -10.81
C LEU A 108 -2.54 -3.42 -11.41
N GLY A 109 -1.88 -4.34 -12.13
CA GLY A 109 -2.48 -5.51 -12.74
C GLY A 109 -2.09 -6.79 -12.02
N LEU A 110 -3.07 -7.62 -11.66
CA LEU A 110 -2.85 -8.98 -11.18
C LEU A 110 -2.95 -9.96 -12.36
N HIS A 111 -1.89 -10.72 -12.58
CA HIS A 111 -1.86 -11.82 -13.53
C HIS A 111 -1.96 -13.16 -12.78
N VAL A 112 -2.98 -13.96 -13.11
CA VAL A 112 -3.15 -15.33 -12.58
C VAL A 112 -2.84 -16.31 -13.71
N ALA A 113 -1.70 -16.98 -13.62
CA ALA A 113 -1.25 -17.95 -14.62
C ALA A 113 -1.87 -19.34 -14.41
N GLY A 114 -2.18 -19.68 -13.16
CA GLY A 114 -2.84 -20.92 -12.78
C GLY A 114 -3.69 -20.69 -11.55
N ASP A 115 -4.98 -21.00 -11.66
CA ASP A 115 -5.95 -20.87 -10.58
C ASP A 115 -5.70 -21.90 -9.46
N ILE A 116 -6.40 -21.75 -8.35
CA ILE A 116 -6.26 -22.60 -7.17
C ILE A 116 -6.57 -24.06 -7.56
N SER A 117 -5.58 -24.93 -7.43
CA SER A 117 -5.81 -26.38 -7.51
C SER A 117 -5.40 -27.03 -6.20
N SER A 118 -6.32 -27.84 -5.66
CA SER A 118 -6.12 -28.61 -4.45
C SER A 118 -6.18 -30.10 -4.76
N ARG A 119 -5.35 -30.87 -4.06
CA ARG A 119 -5.37 -32.33 -4.11
C ARG A 119 -5.22 -32.87 -2.71
N VAL A 120 -6.10 -33.79 -2.36
CA VAL A 120 -6.07 -34.48 -1.08
C VAL A 120 -5.88 -35.95 -1.39
N ALA A 121 -4.79 -36.53 -0.88
CA ALA A 121 -4.48 -37.94 -1.05
C ALA A 121 -3.87 -38.47 0.24
N GLU A 122 -4.13 -39.75 0.51
CA GLU A 122 -3.46 -40.48 1.57
C GLU A 122 -2.08 -40.91 1.06
N ARG A 123 -1.05 -40.79 1.91
CA ARG A 123 0.33 -41.13 1.58
C ARG A 123 0.69 -42.48 2.24
N PRO A 124 0.68 -43.61 1.50
CA PRO A 124 0.85 -44.94 2.10
C PRO A 124 2.25 -45.18 2.68
N ASP A 125 3.26 -44.47 2.16
CA ASP A 125 4.64 -44.48 2.62
C ASP A 125 4.87 -43.71 3.92
N MET A 126 3.91 -42.89 4.36
CA MET A 126 3.96 -42.14 5.63
C MET A 126 2.78 -42.52 6.53
N SER A 127 2.67 -43.80 6.88
CA SER A 127 1.67 -44.32 7.81
C SER A 127 0.24 -43.92 7.45
N PHE A 128 -0.08 -43.85 6.15
CA PHE A 128 -1.41 -43.49 5.68
C PHE A 128 -1.88 -42.11 6.17
N ALA A 129 -0.93 -41.17 6.32
CA ALA A 129 -1.27 -39.79 6.67
C ALA A 129 -1.96 -39.08 5.49
N TRP A 130 -2.99 -38.28 5.80
CA TRP A 130 -3.63 -37.40 4.85
C TRP A 130 -2.71 -36.24 4.48
N GLN A 131 -2.41 -36.09 3.19
CA GLN A 131 -1.65 -34.98 2.66
C GLN A 131 -2.54 -34.04 1.85
N VAL A 132 -2.47 -32.76 2.17
CA VAL A 132 -3.17 -31.70 1.44
C VAL A 132 -2.15 -30.92 0.64
N TYR A 133 -2.36 -30.86 -0.68
CA TYR A 133 -1.61 -30.01 -1.59
C TYR A 133 -2.52 -28.90 -2.09
N LEU A 134 -1.99 -27.68 -2.11
CA LEU A 134 -2.62 -26.51 -2.71
C LEU A 134 -1.57 -25.74 -3.49
N MET A 135 -1.89 -25.39 -4.74
CA MET A 135 -1.07 -24.52 -5.57
C MET A 135 -1.89 -23.38 -6.16
N LEU A 136 -1.22 -22.24 -6.34
CA LEU A 136 -1.73 -21.05 -6.99
C LEU A 136 -0.54 -20.34 -7.65
N GLN A 137 -0.68 -19.93 -8.91
CA GLN A 137 0.38 -19.26 -9.65
C GLN A 137 -0.12 -17.88 -10.09
N MET A 138 0.40 -16.84 -9.44
CA MET A 138 0.04 -15.45 -9.70
C MET A 138 1.25 -14.53 -9.62
N ALA A 139 1.17 -13.40 -10.31
CA ALA A 139 2.14 -12.31 -10.28
C ALA A 139 1.40 -10.97 -10.37
N ALA A 140 2.00 -9.91 -9.84
CA ALA A 140 1.50 -8.55 -10.00
C ALA A 140 2.48 -7.75 -10.86
N VAL A 141 1.95 -6.87 -11.71
CA VAL A 141 2.72 -5.99 -12.60
C VAL A 141 2.15 -4.58 -12.57
N ARG A 142 3.02 -3.58 -12.78
CA ARG A 142 2.60 -2.21 -13.07
C ARG A 142 2.08 -2.17 -14.51
N VAL A 143 0.89 -1.61 -14.71
CA VAL A 143 0.23 -1.51 -16.03
C VAL A 143 0.43 -0.13 -16.62
N GLU A 144 0.14 0.90 -15.82
CA GLU A 144 0.35 2.31 -16.16
C GLU A 144 1.17 2.94 -15.03
N ASP A 145 2.30 3.52 -15.39
CA ASP A 145 3.29 4.02 -14.43
C ASP A 145 2.86 5.36 -13.84
N GLU A 146 2.05 6.11 -14.60
CA GLU A 146 1.42 7.39 -14.23
C GLU A 146 0.48 7.27 -13.02
N HIS A 147 -0.05 6.07 -12.83
CA HIS A 147 -1.05 5.73 -11.83
C HIS A 147 -0.45 5.11 -10.56
N VAL A 148 0.88 5.09 -10.42
CA VAL A 148 1.60 4.49 -9.29
C VAL A 148 2.70 5.42 -8.78
N VAL A 149 2.61 5.81 -7.51
CA VAL A 149 3.64 6.63 -6.84
C VAL A 149 4.32 5.81 -5.75
N HIS A 150 5.65 5.79 -5.76
CA HIS A 150 6.49 5.19 -4.72
C HIS A 150 6.83 6.25 -3.67
N CYS A 151 6.42 6.02 -2.42
CA CYS A 151 6.63 6.92 -1.29
C CYS A 151 7.71 6.37 -0.35
N LYS A 152 8.85 7.03 -0.30
CA LYS A 152 10.00 6.69 0.56
C LYS A 152 9.96 7.46 1.86
N LEU A 153 9.50 6.81 2.92
CA LEU A 153 9.21 7.46 4.20
C LEU A 153 10.10 6.91 5.32
N ALA A 154 10.41 7.77 6.29
CA ALA A 154 11.00 7.32 7.53
C ALA A 154 10.00 6.43 8.31
N ASP A 155 10.48 5.31 8.84
CA ASP A 155 9.72 4.39 9.70
C ASP A 155 9.86 4.75 11.18
N THR A 156 9.65 6.02 11.50
CA THR A 156 9.71 6.56 12.86
C THR A 156 8.43 7.30 13.21
N VAL A 157 8.22 7.51 14.50
CA VAL A 157 7.13 8.36 15.02
C VAL A 157 7.74 9.21 16.12
N THR A 158 7.97 10.48 15.81
CA THR A 158 8.50 11.48 16.74
C THR A 158 7.39 12.39 17.25
#